data_AF-A0A976DJG9-F1
#
_entry.id   AF-A0A976DJG9-F1
#
_cell.length_a   1.000
_cell.length_b   1.000
_cell.length_c   1.000
_cell.angle_alpha   90.00
_cell.angle_beta   90.00
_cell.angle_gamma   90.00
#
_symmetry.space_group_name_H-M   'P 1'
#
loop_
_entity.id
_entity.type
_entity.pdbx_description
1 polymer ?
#
loop_
_entity_poly.entity_id
_entity_poly.type
_entity_poly.pdbx_seq_one_letter_code
_entity_poly.pdbx_strand_id
1 'polypeptide(L)'
;MIRPTLILVDVTSLHASAIRSNAQPASGQPARRQGIVWPICCTWLTSVAMMMGYDVRAAGHESKSVEGTLVIMGGAIHPDTEDIWQRIVALAGGSGAQIAVIAAAAASPESSAERTIAVLKRYGAAPFFVPAAPRLATSDFRKMADDKDLAQRVAAAGGVFFNGGDQSRITQTLLRADGKRTALLEAIWSVYERGGVLAGTSAGAAIMSETMFYEPPDVLSVLQNPLRQNRDIAPGLGFVGAGVFIDQHVLARGRFARMLPAMAAAKVTLGIGVDENAAVAVSRDGTKRRFEVLGASGVIVLDTSRATSNASLSAFNVRGARLSYLERGDHFDLNTRVMTPSAFKLGGTILDPAHPNYKPEFDEPRWYADALSKNGLVEIMCNLIDNTPRQVVAMALPPPHQTNRDLGFEFTFRKAPGTLGYLRIDKGRAHYSVKDIVLDVLPVKVTAPLYGAL
;
A
#
# COMPACT_ATOMS: atom_id res chain seq x y z
N MET A 1 31.04 -55.26 -33.96
CA MET A 1 31.63 -54.51 -35.09
C MET A 1 30.94 -53.16 -35.10
N ILE A 2 31.51 -51.97 -34.83
CA ILE A 2 32.86 -51.41 -34.83
C ILE A 2 32.83 -50.22 -33.83
N ARG A 3 33.87 -50.04 -32.99
CA ARG A 3 34.15 -48.80 -32.21
C ARG A 3 34.79 -47.75 -33.13
N PRO A 4 34.65 -46.44 -32.87
CA PRO A 4 35.74 -45.64 -32.24
C PRO A 4 35.19 -44.45 -31.39
N THR A 5 35.91 -43.59 -30.67
CA THR A 5 37.23 -43.51 -30.02
C THR A 5 37.18 -42.23 -29.16
N LEU A 6 37.73 -42.29 -27.94
CA LEU A 6 37.90 -41.17 -27.01
C LEU A 6 39.08 -40.29 -27.47
N ILE A 7 38.99 -38.96 -27.34
CA ILE A 7 40.16 -38.06 -27.29
C ILE A 7 40.04 -37.16 -26.06
N LEU A 8 40.98 -37.36 -25.13
CA LEU A 8 41.33 -36.47 -24.03
C LEU A 8 42.28 -35.39 -24.57
N VAL A 9 42.16 -34.15 -24.08
CA VAL A 9 43.29 -33.21 -24.06
C VAL A 9 43.43 -32.67 -22.65
N ASP A 10 44.60 -32.95 -22.10
CA ASP A 10 45.17 -32.49 -20.84
C ASP A 10 46.10 -31.31 -21.15
N VAL A 11 46.10 -30.27 -20.30
CA VAL A 11 47.20 -29.30 -20.21
C VAL A 11 47.37 -28.87 -18.76
N THR A 12 48.35 -29.47 -18.09
CA THR A 12 48.91 -29.04 -16.81
C THR A 12 50.05 -28.02 -16.96
N SER A 13 50.06 -27.06 -16.01
CA SER A 13 51.22 -26.51 -15.28
C SER A 13 52.14 -25.44 -15.89
N LEU A 14 52.37 -24.34 -15.13
CA LEU A 14 53.60 -23.96 -14.39
C LEU A 14 53.49 -22.46 -13.96
N HIS A 15 53.46 -22.14 -12.64
CA HIS A 15 54.57 -21.67 -11.77
C HIS A 15 55.16 -20.28 -12.16
N ALA A 16 55.56 -19.34 -11.29
CA ALA A 16 55.61 -19.22 -9.83
C ALA A 16 56.02 -17.77 -9.40
N SER A 17 55.87 -17.49 -8.09
CA SER A 17 56.66 -16.59 -7.21
C SER A 17 56.48 -15.07 -7.39
N ALA A 18 55.91 -14.30 -6.45
CA ALA A 18 56.29 -13.97 -5.05
C ALA A 18 57.54 -13.06 -4.93
N ILE A 19 57.41 -11.93 -4.19
CA ILE A 19 58.22 -11.50 -3.03
C ILE A 19 57.77 -10.12 -2.48
N ARG A 20 57.91 -9.98 -1.16
CA ARG A 20 57.46 -8.97 -0.18
C ARG A 20 58.30 -7.67 -0.13
N SER A 21 57.76 -6.62 0.52
CA SER A 21 58.25 -5.95 1.76
C SER A 21 57.77 -4.48 1.83
N ASN A 22 56.96 -4.08 2.82
CA ASN A 22 57.27 -3.50 4.14
C ASN A 22 57.98 -2.13 4.14
N ALA A 23 57.32 -1.07 4.66
CA ALA A 23 57.79 -0.22 5.78
C ALA A 23 56.96 1.08 5.98
N GLN A 24 56.74 1.41 7.26
CA GLN A 24 56.36 2.71 7.89
C GLN A 24 57.35 2.91 9.07
N PRO A 25 57.33 3.96 9.92
CA PRO A 25 57.07 5.41 9.78
C PRO A 25 58.13 6.29 10.57
N ALA A 26 58.00 7.64 10.65
CA ALA A 26 58.52 8.57 11.71
C ALA A 26 58.41 10.05 11.25
N SER A 27 57.66 10.99 11.87
CA SER A 27 57.86 11.81 13.10
C SER A 27 58.95 12.91 13.03
N GLY A 28 58.59 14.18 13.32
CA GLY A 28 59.54 15.23 13.75
C GLY A 28 59.16 16.70 13.50
N GLN A 29 58.65 17.40 14.52
CA GLN A 29 58.91 18.84 14.83
C GLN A 29 60.14 18.91 15.78
N PRO A 30 60.83 20.05 16.13
CA PRO A 30 60.29 21.43 16.35
C PRO A 30 61.26 22.61 16.07
N ALA A 31 60.84 23.87 16.31
CA ALA A 31 61.63 24.92 17.01
C ALA A 31 60.89 26.27 17.19
N ARG A 32 61.03 26.86 18.39
CA ARG A 32 60.50 28.14 18.91
C ARG A 32 61.37 29.37 18.59
N ARG A 33 60.79 30.58 18.66
CA ARG A 33 61.30 31.78 19.39
C ARG A 33 60.22 32.89 19.41
N GLN A 34 59.73 33.30 20.60
CA GLN A 34 60.00 34.60 21.29
C GLN A 34 59.59 35.83 20.45
N GLY A 35 58.79 36.82 20.89
CA GLY A 35 58.17 37.21 22.15
C GLY A 35 57.51 38.60 21.96
N ILE A 36 57.04 39.20 23.07
CA ILE A 36 56.67 40.62 23.27
C ILE A 36 55.19 40.99 23.00
N VAL A 37 54.60 41.61 24.03
CA VAL A 37 53.21 42.10 24.16
C VAL A 37 53.27 43.60 24.49
N TRP A 38 52.53 44.44 23.76
CA TRP A 38 51.66 45.56 24.23
C TRP A 38 50.99 46.27 23.01
N PRO A 39 49.90 47.06 23.15
CA PRO A 39 48.77 47.00 22.24
C PRO A 39 48.69 48.25 21.36
N ILE A 40 48.11 48.10 20.16
CA ILE A 40 47.62 49.24 19.41
C ILE A 40 46.19 48.93 18.99
N CYS A 41 45.29 49.78 19.48
CA CYS A 41 43.90 49.91 19.10
C CYS A 41 43.83 50.24 17.60
N CYS A 42 43.11 49.43 16.81
CA CYS A 42 42.57 49.84 15.51
C CYS A 42 41.39 48.94 15.13
N THR A 43 40.21 49.56 15.20
CA THR A 43 38.91 49.26 14.59
C THR A 43 38.94 48.37 13.34
N TRP A 44 38.17 47.28 13.37
CA TRP A 44 37.68 46.59 12.17
C TRP A 44 36.16 46.73 12.08
N LEU A 45 35.71 47.35 10.98
CA LEU A 45 34.35 47.36 10.49
C LEU A 45 33.91 45.92 10.14
N THR A 46 32.97 45.35 10.89
CA THR A 46 32.22 44.18 10.44
C THR A 46 30.91 44.62 9.83
N SER A 47 30.81 44.49 8.51
CA SER A 47 29.57 44.61 7.75
C SER A 47 28.55 43.59 8.24
N VAL A 48 27.42 44.07 8.78
CA VAL A 48 26.25 43.25 9.11
C VAL A 48 25.49 43.02 7.81
N ALA A 49 25.65 41.84 7.21
CA ALA A 49 24.76 41.37 6.16
C ALA A 49 23.44 40.93 6.81
N MET A 50 22.41 41.75 6.63
CA MET A 50 21.04 41.50 7.06
C MET A 50 20.44 40.37 6.20
N MET A 51 20.67 39.11 6.57
CA MET A 51 19.94 37.98 5.99
C MET A 51 18.49 38.06 6.47
N MET A 52 17.60 38.53 5.59
CA MET A 52 16.16 38.32 5.73
C MET A 52 15.89 36.81 5.68
N GLY A 53 15.79 36.20 6.85
CA GLY A 53 15.20 34.87 6.99
C GLY A 53 13.75 34.95 6.55
N TYR A 54 13.41 34.33 5.42
CA TYR A 54 12.04 33.95 5.13
C TYR A 54 11.66 32.87 6.14
N ASP A 55 11.10 33.29 7.27
CA ASP A 55 10.40 32.41 8.20
C ASP A 55 9.11 31.98 7.49
N VAL A 56 9.18 30.88 6.74
CA VAL A 56 7.98 30.18 6.25
C VAL A 56 7.34 29.52 7.47
N ARG A 57 6.63 30.33 8.25
CA ARG A 57 5.58 29.82 9.11
C ARG A 57 4.52 29.25 8.18
N ALA A 58 4.62 27.95 7.92
CA ALA A 58 3.49 27.17 7.45
C ALA A 58 2.35 27.50 8.41
N ALA A 59 1.35 28.22 7.91
CA ALA A 59 0.11 28.44 8.65
C ALA A 59 -0.41 27.04 8.99
N GLY A 60 -0.27 26.66 10.26
CA GLY A 60 -0.87 25.46 10.78
C GLY A 60 -2.37 25.59 10.55
N HIS A 61 -2.90 24.89 9.55
CA HIS A 61 -4.28 24.47 9.62
C HIS A 61 -4.38 23.63 10.88
N GLU A 62 -4.97 24.17 11.94
CA GLU A 62 -5.57 23.35 12.98
C GLU A 62 -6.49 22.36 12.24
N SER A 63 -6.01 21.14 12.10
CA SER A 63 -6.77 20.03 11.54
C SER A 63 -8.01 19.89 12.40
N LYS A 64 -9.17 20.33 11.89
CA LYS A 64 -10.46 19.99 12.50
C LYS A 64 -10.43 18.49 12.84
N SER A 65 -10.81 18.15 14.07
CA SER A 65 -10.87 16.76 14.49
C SER A 65 -11.88 16.04 13.61
N VAL A 66 -11.42 15.01 12.90
CA VAL A 66 -12.28 14.17 12.07
C VAL A 66 -12.88 13.08 12.96
N GLU A 67 -14.19 13.11 13.14
CA GLU A 67 -14.91 12.15 13.97
C GLU A 67 -15.49 10.96 13.17
N GLY A 68 -15.58 11.09 11.84
CA GLY A 68 -16.18 10.09 10.97
C GLY A 68 -15.35 8.83 10.76
N THR A 69 -15.97 7.85 10.11
CA THR A 69 -15.37 6.55 9.81
C THR A 69 -15.24 6.35 8.30
N LEU A 70 -14.13 5.75 7.86
CA LEU A 70 -13.99 5.29 6.47
C LEU A 70 -14.31 3.81 6.38
N VAL A 71 -15.03 3.40 5.34
CA VAL A 71 -15.16 1.98 4.97
C VAL A 71 -14.54 1.79 3.59
N ILE A 72 -13.28 1.35 3.57
CA ILE A 72 -12.46 1.24 2.37
C ILE A 72 -12.55 -0.21 1.87
N MET A 73 -13.14 -0.41 0.70
CA MET A 73 -13.48 -1.73 0.16
C MET A 73 -12.62 -2.09 -1.05
N GLY A 74 -12.08 -3.31 -1.07
CA GLY A 74 -11.13 -3.73 -2.10
C GLY A 74 -11.73 -4.02 -3.47
N GLY A 75 -13.06 -3.96 -3.62
CA GLY A 75 -13.75 -4.22 -4.89
C GLY A 75 -14.55 -5.52 -4.88
N ALA A 76 -15.39 -5.72 -5.90
CA ALA A 76 -16.20 -6.93 -6.08
C ALA A 76 -16.94 -7.40 -4.80
N ILE A 77 -17.52 -6.45 -4.05
CA ILE A 77 -18.20 -6.73 -2.79
C ILE A 77 -19.52 -7.44 -3.06
N HIS A 78 -19.70 -8.62 -2.46
CA HIS A 78 -20.93 -9.37 -2.61
C HIS A 78 -22.08 -8.69 -1.87
N PRO A 79 -23.31 -8.66 -2.42
CA PRO A 79 -24.48 -8.11 -1.73
C PRO A 79 -24.80 -8.78 -0.39
N ASP A 80 -24.43 -10.06 -0.23
CA ASP A 80 -24.65 -10.84 0.99
C ASP A 80 -23.47 -10.81 1.98
N THR A 81 -22.48 -9.95 1.75
CA THR A 81 -21.41 -9.70 2.73
C THR A 81 -21.94 -8.75 3.82
N GLU A 82 -22.80 -9.31 4.68
CA GLU A 82 -23.65 -8.56 5.61
C GLU A 82 -22.87 -7.66 6.55
N ASP A 83 -21.72 -8.12 7.06
CA ASP A 83 -20.90 -7.39 8.02
C ASP A 83 -20.38 -6.06 7.45
N ILE A 84 -20.06 -5.99 6.16
CA ILE A 84 -19.70 -4.73 5.49
C ILE A 84 -20.92 -3.80 5.37
N TRP A 85 -22.02 -4.30 4.80
CA TRP A 85 -23.16 -3.45 4.48
C TRP A 85 -23.91 -2.97 5.73
N GLN A 86 -24.12 -3.85 6.71
CA GLN A 86 -24.67 -3.49 8.01
C GLN A 86 -23.79 -2.46 8.72
N ARG A 87 -22.46 -2.61 8.65
CA ARG A 87 -21.54 -1.62 9.24
C ARG A 87 -21.69 -0.25 8.58
N ILE A 88 -21.77 -0.18 7.25
CA ILE A 88 -21.96 1.10 6.54
C ILE A 88 -23.27 1.76 6.98
N VAL A 89 -24.38 1.01 7.00
CA VAL A 89 -25.69 1.56 7.40
C VAL A 89 -25.69 2.01 8.86
N ALA A 90 -25.12 1.20 9.77
CA ALA A 90 -25.01 1.55 11.18
C ALA A 90 -24.20 2.85 11.39
N LEU A 91 -23.04 2.98 10.73
CA LEU A 91 -22.20 4.17 10.80
C LEU A 91 -22.86 5.40 10.15
N ALA A 92 -23.77 5.20 9.20
CA ALA A 92 -24.54 6.29 8.59
C ALA A 92 -25.72 6.76 9.46
N GLY A 93 -25.99 6.14 10.61
CA GLY A 93 -27.11 6.48 11.50
C GLY A 93 -28.22 5.42 11.57
N GLY A 94 -28.00 4.22 11.00
CA GLY A 94 -28.90 3.08 11.14
C GLY A 94 -30.07 3.08 10.14
N SER A 95 -31.21 2.54 10.56
CA SER A 95 -32.39 2.41 9.70
C SER A 95 -32.89 3.79 9.25
N GLY A 96 -33.21 3.92 7.96
CA GLY A 96 -33.61 5.18 7.33
C GLY A 96 -32.47 6.15 7.06
N ALA A 97 -31.21 5.80 7.38
CA ALA A 97 -30.06 6.65 7.14
C ALA A 97 -29.98 7.10 5.67
N GLN A 98 -29.84 8.40 5.46
CA GLN A 98 -29.62 8.96 4.13
C GLN A 98 -28.16 8.73 3.74
N ILE A 99 -27.94 8.05 2.61
CA ILE A 99 -26.60 7.77 2.07
C ILE A 99 -26.52 8.30 0.63
N ALA A 100 -25.64 9.25 0.40
CA ALA A 100 -25.39 9.81 -0.93
C ALA A 100 -24.55 8.83 -1.77
N VAL A 101 -25.07 8.33 -2.88
CA VAL A 101 -24.39 7.37 -3.76
C VAL A 101 -23.79 8.10 -4.96
N ILE A 102 -22.47 8.12 -5.04
CA ILE A 102 -21.68 8.77 -6.09
C ILE A 102 -21.11 7.69 -7.02
N ALA A 103 -21.59 7.66 -8.26
CA ALA A 103 -21.15 6.72 -9.29
C ALA A 103 -20.27 7.36 -10.37
N ALA A 104 -19.53 8.42 -10.03
CA ALA A 104 -18.65 9.16 -10.95
C ALA A 104 -17.61 8.29 -11.66
N ALA A 105 -17.08 7.26 -10.98
CA ALA A 105 -16.10 6.34 -11.55
C ALA A 105 -16.68 5.41 -12.64
N ALA A 106 -17.98 5.14 -12.58
CA ALA A 106 -18.57 4.04 -13.34
C ALA A 106 -18.65 4.36 -14.84
N ALA A 107 -18.57 3.30 -15.65
CA ALA A 107 -18.84 3.42 -17.09
C ALA A 107 -20.33 3.69 -17.39
N SER A 108 -21.23 3.11 -16.58
CA SER A 108 -22.66 3.42 -16.56
C SER A 108 -23.03 3.89 -15.14
N PRO A 109 -23.05 5.21 -14.88
CA PRO A 109 -23.32 5.76 -13.55
C PRO A 109 -24.68 5.35 -12.98
N GLU A 110 -25.76 5.45 -13.77
CA GLU A 110 -27.12 5.13 -13.32
C GLU A 110 -27.25 3.67 -12.89
N SER A 111 -26.93 2.72 -13.77
CA SER A 111 -27.05 1.29 -13.42
C SER A 111 -26.12 0.89 -12.27
N SER A 112 -24.96 1.55 -12.13
CA SER A 112 -24.04 1.30 -11.02
C SER A 112 -24.64 1.81 -9.70
N ALA A 113 -25.18 3.04 -9.70
CA ALA A 113 -25.82 3.62 -8.53
C ALA A 113 -27.08 2.84 -8.12
N GLU A 114 -27.92 2.43 -9.07
CA GLU A 114 -29.12 1.61 -8.84
C GLU A 114 -28.81 0.32 -8.08
N ARG A 115 -27.76 -0.41 -8.50
CA ARG A 115 -27.33 -1.63 -7.80
C ARG A 115 -26.91 -1.36 -6.36
N THR A 116 -26.08 -0.33 -6.15
CA THR A 116 -25.64 0.05 -4.79
C THR A 116 -26.83 0.49 -3.94
N ILE A 117 -27.74 1.29 -4.49
CA ILE A 117 -28.97 1.76 -3.84
C ILE A 117 -29.84 0.58 -3.42
N ALA A 118 -30.02 -0.41 -4.29
CA ALA A 118 -30.81 -1.60 -3.98
C ALA A 118 -30.21 -2.39 -2.80
N VAL A 119 -28.89 -2.56 -2.76
CA VAL A 119 -28.21 -3.23 -1.65
C VAL A 119 -28.35 -2.43 -0.36
N LEU A 120 -28.04 -1.13 -0.36
CA LEU A 120 -28.16 -0.29 0.85
C LEU A 120 -29.61 -0.24 1.38
N LYS A 121 -30.61 -0.23 0.50
CA LYS A 121 -32.04 -0.34 0.88
C LYS A 121 -32.35 -1.68 1.54
N ARG A 122 -31.81 -2.79 1.04
CA ARG A 122 -31.96 -4.13 1.65
C ARG A 122 -31.45 -4.16 3.09
N TYR A 123 -30.40 -3.40 3.41
CA TYR A 123 -29.86 -3.26 4.76
C TYR A 123 -30.49 -2.12 5.58
N GLY A 124 -31.58 -1.53 5.09
CA GLY A 124 -32.43 -0.60 5.84
C GLY A 124 -32.09 0.88 5.70
N ALA A 125 -31.14 1.28 4.84
CA ALA A 125 -30.89 2.70 4.56
C ALA A 125 -31.89 3.29 3.56
N ALA A 126 -31.89 4.62 3.46
CA ALA A 126 -32.63 5.39 2.46
C ALA A 126 -31.65 6.15 1.54
N PRO A 127 -30.88 5.44 0.68
CA PRO A 127 -29.86 6.05 -0.17
C PRO A 127 -30.46 6.83 -1.34
N PHE A 128 -29.71 7.79 -1.86
CA PHE A 128 -30.08 8.56 -3.05
C PHE A 128 -28.90 8.73 -4.01
N PHE A 129 -29.20 8.84 -5.30
CA PHE A 129 -28.20 9.04 -6.33
C PHE A 129 -27.74 10.51 -6.39
N VAL A 130 -26.43 10.72 -6.52
CA VAL A 130 -25.81 12.02 -6.79
C VAL A 130 -25.46 12.08 -8.28
N PRO A 131 -26.17 12.90 -9.10
CA PRO A 131 -26.01 12.94 -10.56
C PRO A 131 -24.79 13.76 -10.99
N ALA A 132 -23.64 13.58 -10.35
CA ALA A 132 -22.37 14.23 -10.69
C ALA A 132 -21.40 13.16 -11.21
N ALA A 133 -21.50 12.82 -12.50
CA ALA A 133 -20.65 11.80 -13.12
C ALA A 133 -20.30 12.15 -14.57
N PRO A 134 -19.02 12.05 -15.02
CA PRO A 134 -18.62 12.45 -16.37
C PRO A 134 -19.25 11.60 -17.49
N ARG A 135 -19.68 10.37 -17.17
CA ARG A 135 -20.33 9.44 -18.11
C ARG A 135 -21.86 9.44 -18.00
N LEU A 136 -22.44 10.38 -17.27
CA LEU A 136 -23.90 10.54 -17.19
C LEU A 136 -24.36 11.50 -18.28
N ALA A 137 -25.05 10.99 -19.29
CA ALA A 137 -25.46 11.78 -20.46
C ALA A 137 -26.49 12.88 -20.14
N THR A 138 -27.26 12.69 -19.07
CA THR A 138 -28.39 13.55 -18.69
C THR A 138 -28.00 14.72 -17.80
N SER A 139 -26.73 14.86 -17.41
CA SER A 139 -26.27 15.88 -16.48
C SER A 139 -24.90 16.44 -16.83
N ASP A 140 -24.71 17.75 -16.66
CA ASP A 140 -23.37 18.34 -16.59
C ASP A 140 -22.79 18.12 -15.18
N PHE A 141 -21.83 17.20 -15.09
CA PHE A 141 -21.21 16.85 -13.81
C PHE A 141 -20.47 18.01 -13.15
N ARG A 142 -19.93 18.97 -13.92
CA ARG A 142 -19.24 20.15 -13.36
C ARG A 142 -20.23 21.09 -12.71
N LYS A 143 -21.36 21.32 -13.39
CA LYS A 143 -22.47 22.09 -12.82
C LYS A 143 -23.01 21.42 -11.55
N MET A 144 -23.21 20.11 -11.58
CA MET A 144 -23.71 19.35 -10.40
C MET A 144 -22.70 19.32 -9.25
N ALA A 145 -21.40 19.26 -9.54
CA ALA A 145 -20.38 19.29 -8.49
C ALA A 145 -20.32 20.63 -7.73
N ASP A 146 -20.79 21.73 -8.33
CA ASP A 146 -20.87 23.05 -7.71
C ASP A 146 -22.33 23.50 -7.42
N ASP A 147 -23.30 22.59 -7.57
CA ASP A 147 -24.71 22.84 -7.24
C ASP A 147 -24.90 22.91 -5.71
N LYS A 148 -25.43 24.04 -5.23
CA LYS A 148 -25.53 24.34 -3.79
C LYS A 148 -26.57 23.47 -3.09
N ASP A 149 -27.70 23.21 -3.74
CA ASP A 149 -28.80 22.44 -3.14
C ASP A 149 -28.41 20.96 -3.04
N LEU A 150 -27.75 20.43 -4.08
CA LEU A 150 -27.17 19.09 -4.06
C LEU A 150 -26.08 18.96 -3.00
N ALA A 151 -25.16 19.93 -2.90
CA ALA A 151 -24.13 19.93 -1.88
C ALA A 151 -24.73 19.99 -0.47
N GLN A 152 -25.76 20.81 -0.23
CA GLN A 152 -26.45 20.88 1.06
C GLN A 152 -27.15 19.56 1.40
N ARG A 153 -27.81 18.92 0.42
CA ARG A 153 -28.43 17.61 0.61
C ARG A 153 -27.40 16.54 0.96
N VAL A 154 -26.23 16.55 0.31
CA VAL A 154 -25.13 15.62 0.62
C VAL A 154 -24.56 15.91 2.01
N ALA A 155 -24.35 17.17 2.38
CA ALA A 155 -23.85 17.55 3.71
C ALA A 155 -24.78 17.10 4.85
N ALA A 156 -26.09 17.04 4.60
CA ALA A 156 -27.09 16.56 5.56
C ALA A 156 -27.18 15.03 5.65
N ALA A 157 -26.59 14.28 4.71
CA ALA A 157 -26.61 12.82 4.72
C ALA A 157 -25.82 12.24 5.90
N GLY A 158 -26.15 11.02 6.32
CA GLY A 158 -25.39 10.30 7.34
C GLY A 158 -24.14 9.60 6.78
N GLY A 159 -24.09 9.40 5.46
CA GLY A 159 -22.92 8.86 4.79
C GLY A 159 -22.87 9.13 3.30
N VAL A 160 -21.72 8.83 2.72
CA VAL A 160 -21.44 8.91 1.28
C VAL A 160 -20.85 7.58 0.83
N PHE A 161 -21.31 7.07 -0.31
CA PHE A 161 -20.80 5.84 -0.92
C PHE A 161 -20.24 6.12 -2.32
N PHE A 162 -18.99 5.77 -2.55
CA PHE A 162 -18.31 5.86 -3.84
C PHE A 162 -18.28 4.50 -4.55
N ASN A 163 -18.93 4.41 -5.72
CA ASN A 163 -18.86 3.22 -6.55
C ASN A 163 -17.49 3.07 -7.25
N GLY A 164 -17.21 1.84 -7.68
CA GLY A 164 -16.02 1.49 -8.44
C GLY A 164 -16.08 1.91 -9.92
N GLY A 165 -14.94 1.77 -10.60
CA GLY A 165 -14.74 2.12 -12.00
C GLY A 165 -13.36 2.73 -12.20
N ASP A 166 -13.31 3.93 -12.77
CA ASP A 166 -12.10 4.70 -13.01
C ASP A 166 -11.98 5.86 -12.01
N GLN A 167 -11.00 5.77 -11.11
CA GLN A 167 -10.77 6.76 -10.04
C GLN A 167 -10.43 8.16 -10.56
N SER A 168 -9.89 8.29 -11.77
CA SER A 168 -9.62 9.61 -12.37
C SER A 168 -10.89 10.43 -12.53
N ARG A 169 -12.03 9.78 -12.78
CA ARG A 169 -13.33 10.44 -12.97
C ARG A 169 -13.90 10.96 -11.66
N ILE A 170 -13.58 10.30 -10.54
CA ILE A 170 -13.97 10.79 -9.22
C ILE A 170 -13.25 12.11 -8.94
N THR A 171 -11.91 12.14 -9.09
CA THR A 171 -11.14 13.37 -8.85
C THR A 171 -11.47 14.46 -9.87
N GLN A 172 -11.67 14.11 -11.14
CA GLN A 172 -12.14 15.05 -12.17
C GLN A 172 -13.48 15.70 -11.80
N THR A 173 -14.37 14.96 -11.15
CA THR A 173 -15.69 15.47 -10.72
C THR A 173 -15.58 16.37 -9.50
N LEU A 174 -14.77 15.96 -8.51
CA LEU A 174 -14.77 16.56 -7.17
C LEU A 174 -13.69 17.62 -6.96
N LEU A 175 -12.71 17.69 -7.86
CA LEU A 175 -11.68 18.72 -7.88
C LEU A 175 -11.84 19.63 -9.10
N ARG A 176 -11.59 20.92 -8.88
CA ARG A 176 -11.44 21.91 -9.94
C ARG A 176 -10.07 21.77 -10.59
N ALA A 177 -9.89 22.39 -11.75
CA ALA A 177 -8.63 22.33 -12.50
C ALA A 177 -7.43 22.89 -11.72
N ASP A 178 -7.66 23.82 -10.78
CA ASP A 178 -6.65 24.37 -9.87
C ASP A 178 -6.41 23.51 -8.62
N GLY A 179 -7.02 22.32 -8.54
CA GLY A 179 -6.93 21.40 -7.41
C GLY A 179 -7.82 21.75 -6.22
N LYS A 180 -8.61 22.84 -6.27
CA LYS A 180 -9.54 23.18 -5.20
C LYS A 180 -10.75 22.24 -5.18
N ARG A 181 -11.31 22.05 -4.01
CA ARG A 181 -12.53 21.26 -3.80
C ARG A 181 -13.74 21.96 -4.43
N THR A 182 -14.60 21.19 -5.10
CA THR A 182 -15.94 21.66 -5.50
C THR A 182 -16.86 21.78 -4.29
N ALA A 183 -18.02 22.44 -4.43
CA ALA A 183 -19.01 22.52 -3.34
C ALA A 183 -19.43 21.12 -2.85
N LEU A 184 -19.57 20.17 -3.78
CA LEU A 184 -19.88 18.77 -3.47
C LEU A 184 -18.76 18.09 -2.66
N LEU A 185 -17.48 18.33 -2.99
CA LEU A 185 -16.38 17.76 -2.22
C LEU A 185 -16.29 18.37 -0.82
N GLU A 186 -16.54 19.67 -0.65
CA GLU A 186 -16.63 20.27 0.68
C GLU A 186 -17.78 19.68 1.50
N ALA A 187 -18.94 19.43 0.89
CA ALA A 187 -20.05 18.76 1.54
C ALA A 187 -19.70 17.33 1.99
N ILE A 188 -18.99 16.56 1.15
CA ILE A 188 -18.51 15.21 1.49
C ILE A 188 -17.54 15.26 2.67
N TRP A 189 -16.59 16.20 2.68
CA TRP A 189 -15.70 16.41 3.81
C TRP A 189 -16.46 16.78 5.08
N SER A 190 -17.47 17.65 4.98
CA SER A 190 -18.34 18.00 6.10
C SER A 190 -19.05 16.78 6.71
N VAL A 191 -19.57 15.86 5.88
CA VAL A 191 -20.15 14.58 6.36
C VAL A 191 -19.15 13.79 7.20
N TYR A 192 -17.91 13.68 6.73
CA TYR A 192 -16.87 12.92 7.43
C TYR A 192 -16.37 13.62 8.69
N GLU A 193 -16.19 14.93 8.66
CA GLU A 193 -15.75 15.73 9.81
C GLU A 193 -16.75 15.63 10.97
N ARG A 194 -18.07 15.62 10.68
CA ARG A 194 -19.13 15.58 11.69
C ARG A 194 -19.55 14.19 12.17
N GLY A 195 -18.76 13.16 11.89
CA GLY A 195 -19.01 11.79 12.38
C GLY A 195 -19.70 10.83 11.41
N GLY A 196 -20.01 11.26 10.18
CA GLY A 196 -20.61 10.39 9.16
C GLY A 196 -19.62 9.39 8.54
N VAL A 197 -20.14 8.47 7.74
CA VAL A 197 -19.34 7.44 7.05
C VAL A 197 -19.02 7.83 5.62
N LEU A 198 -17.76 7.66 5.21
CA LEU A 198 -17.38 7.62 3.79
C LEU A 198 -17.00 6.19 3.42
N ALA A 199 -17.80 5.57 2.57
CA ALA A 199 -17.55 4.23 2.06
C ALA A 199 -17.14 4.30 0.58
N GLY A 200 -16.21 3.45 0.15
CA GLY A 200 -15.78 3.45 -1.26
C GLY A 200 -15.19 2.11 -1.71
N THR A 201 -15.61 1.63 -2.88
CA THR A 201 -15.18 0.33 -3.43
C THR A 201 -14.34 0.48 -4.69
N SER A 202 -13.26 -0.29 -4.81
CA SER A 202 -12.34 -0.23 -5.96
C SER A 202 -11.83 1.20 -6.19
N ALA A 203 -12.18 1.88 -7.29
CA ALA A 203 -11.86 3.30 -7.50
C ALA A 203 -12.20 4.19 -6.29
N GLY A 204 -13.32 3.94 -5.61
CA GLY A 204 -13.71 4.63 -4.38
C GLY A 204 -12.78 4.39 -3.19
N ALA A 205 -12.06 3.26 -3.14
CA ALA A 205 -11.02 3.00 -2.15
C ALA A 205 -9.71 3.70 -2.50
N ALA A 206 -9.33 3.72 -3.79
CA ALA A 206 -8.07 4.31 -4.24
C ALA A 206 -7.96 5.81 -3.93
N ILE A 207 -9.07 6.56 -4.03
CA ILE A 207 -9.12 8.00 -3.71
C ILE A 207 -8.95 8.31 -2.21
N MET A 208 -8.98 7.32 -1.32
CA MET A 208 -8.96 7.56 0.13
C MET A 208 -7.61 8.06 0.63
N SER A 209 -6.49 7.72 -0.05
CA SER A 209 -5.16 8.26 0.25
C SER A 209 -4.86 9.57 -0.48
N GLU A 210 -3.86 10.31 -0.01
CA GLU A 210 -3.42 11.58 -0.62
C GLU A 210 -2.78 11.37 -2.00
N THR A 211 -2.14 10.22 -2.21
CA THR A 211 -1.69 9.76 -3.52
C THR A 211 -2.47 8.50 -3.89
N MET A 212 -2.89 8.41 -5.14
CA MET A 212 -3.57 7.26 -5.70
C MET A 212 -2.93 6.83 -7.01
N PHE A 213 -3.14 5.58 -7.42
CA PHE A 213 -2.93 5.20 -8.81
C PHE A 213 -3.92 5.93 -9.72
N TYR A 214 -3.46 6.45 -10.85
CA TYR A 214 -4.27 7.15 -11.83
C TYR A 214 -4.54 6.24 -13.03
N GLU A 215 -3.59 6.13 -13.96
CA GLU A 215 -3.60 5.16 -15.08
C GLU A 215 -2.33 4.30 -15.03
N PRO A 216 -2.16 3.47 -13.98
CA PRO A 216 -0.94 2.71 -13.82
C PRO A 216 -0.78 1.65 -14.93
N PRO A 217 0.46 1.34 -15.35
CA PRO A 217 0.72 0.15 -16.14
C PRO A 217 0.48 -1.12 -15.30
N ASP A 218 0.71 -2.29 -15.90
CA ASP A 218 0.62 -3.58 -15.19
C ASP A 218 1.61 -3.66 -14.02
N VAL A 219 1.35 -4.58 -13.09
CA VAL A 219 2.11 -4.71 -11.83
C VAL A 219 3.61 -4.86 -12.07
N LEU A 220 4.01 -5.67 -13.05
CA LEU A 220 5.42 -5.92 -13.33
C LEU A 220 6.07 -4.69 -13.95
N SER A 221 5.40 -4.03 -14.90
CA SER A 221 5.89 -2.77 -15.49
C SER A 221 6.11 -1.67 -14.44
N VAL A 222 5.28 -1.61 -13.40
CA VAL A 222 5.45 -0.66 -12.26
C VAL A 222 6.72 -0.96 -11.46
N LEU A 223 7.17 -2.21 -11.38
CA LEU A 223 8.45 -2.57 -10.74
C LEU A 223 9.65 -2.28 -11.66
N GLN A 224 9.47 -2.50 -12.96
CA GLN A 224 10.52 -2.32 -13.96
C GLN A 224 10.84 -0.84 -14.26
N ASN A 225 9.87 0.05 -14.11
CA ASN A 225 9.97 1.44 -14.56
C ASN A 225 9.56 2.44 -13.47
N PRO A 226 10.19 3.62 -13.41
CA PRO A 226 9.74 4.69 -12.53
C PRO A 226 8.30 5.12 -12.83
N LEU A 227 7.51 5.38 -11.77
CA LEU A 227 6.16 5.91 -11.87
C LEU A 227 6.18 7.40 -12.26
N ARG A 228 5.33 7.77 -13.22
CA ARG A 228 5.14 9.16 -13.66
C ARG A 228 4.03 9.84 -12.87
N GLN A 229 4.33 11.03 -12.37
CA GLN A 229 3.35 11.90 -11.69
C GLN A 229 2.28 12.38 -12.69
N ASN A 230 1.05 12.53 -12.20
CA ASN A 230 -0.14 12.90 -12.97
C ASN A 230 -0.44 12.01 -14.18
N ARG A 231 0.11 10.79 -14.20
CA ARG A 231 -0.15 9.78 -15.24
C ARG A 231 -0.30 8.39 -14.64
N ASP A 232 0.72 7.88 -13.97
CA ASP A 232 0.64 6.56 -13.34
C ASP A 232 0.11 6.67 -11.91
N ILE A 233 0.51 7.75 -11.21
CA ILE A 233 0.00 8.17 -9.91
C ILE A 233 -0.39 9.65 -9.93
N ALA A 234 -1.35 10.04 -9.10
CA ALA A 234 -1.85 11.42 -8.99
C ALA A 234 -2.37 11.70 -7.58
N PRO A 235 -2.67 12.96 -7.23
CA PRO A 235 -3.37 13.28 -5.99
C PRO A 235 -4.71 12.54 -5.89
N GLY A 236 -4.95 11.88 -4.76
CA GLY A 236 -6.26 11.37 -4.36
C GLY A 236 -7.03 12.43 -3.56
N LEU A 237 -8.04 12.01 -2.81
CA LEU A 237 -8.85 12.91 -1.97
C LEU A 237 -8.37 12.95 -0.52
N GLY A 238 -7.54 12.02 -0.06
CA GLY A 238 -6.82 12.16 1.22
C GLY A 238 -7.64 11.94 2.50
N PHE A 239 -8.82 11.32 2.44
CA PHE A 239 -9.68 11.09 3.60
C PHE A 239 -9.03 10.26 4.73
N VAL A 240 -8.15 9.31 4.40
CA VAL A 240 -7.41 8.50 5.41
C VAL A 240 -6.33 9.32 6.14
N GLY A 241 -6.02 10.51 5.62
CA GLY A 241 -4.98 11.41 6.10
C GLY A 241 -3.57 10.98 5.69
N ALA A 242 -2.61 11.82 6.06
CA ALA A 242 -1.22 11.63 5.70
C ALA A 242 -0.61 10.31 6.20
N GLY A 243 0.39 9.87 5.43
CA GLY A 243 1.29 8.76 5.79
C GLY A 243 0.82 7.37 5.42
N VAL A 244 -0.32 7.23 4.71
CA VAL A 244 -0.89 5.94 4.30
C VAL A 244 -1.20 5.91 2.81
N PHE A 245 -0.77 4.85 2.13
CA PHE A 245 -1.14 4.55 0.75
C PHE A 245 -2.21 3.46 0.71
N ILE A 246 -3.25 3.62 -0.11
CA ILE A 246 -4.31 2.62 -0.29
C ILE A 246 -4.26 2.01 -1.68
N ASP A 247 -4.39 0.68 -1.78
CA ASP A 247 -4.71 -0.01 -3.03
C ASP A 247 -5.79 -1.08 -2.82
N GLN A 248 -6.31 -1.61 -3.92
CA GLN A 248 -7.50 -2.45 -3.98
C GLN A 248 -7.33 -3.60 -4.98
N HIS A 249 -8.10 -4.67 -4.77
CA HIS A 249 -7.98 -5.98 -5.44
C HIS A 249 -6.59 -6.60 -5.25
N VAL A 250 -6.05 -6.47 -4.04
CA VAL A 250 -4.61 -6.66 -3.81
C VAL A 250 -4.16 -8.12 -3.96
N LEU A 251 -4.93 -9.09 -3.45
CA LEU A 251 -4.58 -10.51 -3.59
C LEU A 251 -5.11 -11.07 -4.91
N ALA A 252 -6.32 -10.70 -5.29
CA ALA A 252 -6.97 -11.16 -6.51
C ALA A 252 -6.19 -10.84 -7.80
N ARG A 253 -5.32 -9.81 -7.76
CA ARG A 253 -4.57 -9.30 -8.93
C ARG A 253 -3.08 -9.11 -8.68
N GLY A 254 -2.53 -9.67 -7.60
CA GLY A 254 -1.09 -9.56 -7.27
C GLY A 254 -0.60 -8.12 -7.05
N ARG A 255 -1.48 -7.17 -6.71
CA ARG A 255 -1.16 -5.73 -6.68
C ARG A 255 -0.32 -5.29 -5.48
N PHE A 256 -0.05 -6.17 -4.52
CA PHE A 256 0.80 -5.82 -3.36
C PHE A 256 2.17 -5.30 -3.81
N ALA A 257 2.75 -5.90 -4.87
CA ALA A 257 4.09 -5.56 -5.31
C ALA A 257 4.16 -4.15 -5.91
N ARG A 258 3.16 -3.72 -6.68
CA ARG A 258 3.13 -2.36 -7.25
C ARG A 258 2.93 -1.27 -6.19
N MET A 259 2.39 -1.61 -5.02
CA MET A 259 2.27 -0.64 -3.92
C MET A 259 3.64 -0.17 -3.43
N LEU A 260 4.68 -1.02 -3.45
CA LEU A 260 6.02 -0.69 -2.95
C LEU A 260 6.66 0.52 -3.67
N PRO A 261 6.78 0.56 -5.01
CA PRO A 261 7.27 1.75 -5.72
C PRO A 261 6.31 2.93 -5.61
N ALA A 262 4.99 2.71 -5.54
CA ALA A 262 4.03 3.80 -5.36
C ALA A 262 4.16 4.48 -3.99
N MET A 263 4.36 3.70 -2.92
CA MET A 263 4.67 4.19 -1.58
C MET A 263 5.98 4.98 -1.56
N ALA A 264 7.02 4.48 -2.23
CA ALA A 264 8.29 5.20 -2.37
C ALA A 264 8.12 6.54 -3.10
N ALA A 265 7.37 6.56 -4.22
CA ALA A 265 7.08 7.77 -4.99
C ALA A 265 6.22 8.78 -4.20
N ALA A 266 5.26 8.28 -3.41
CA ALA A 266 4.42 9.08 -2.51
C ALA A 266 5.13 9.49 -1.21
N LYS A 267 6.36 9.00 -0.97
CA LYS A 267 7.15 9.23 0.26
C LYS A 267 6.42 8.81 1.54
N VAL A 268 5.68 7.71 1.48
CA VAL A 268 5.00 7.11 2.64
C VAL A 268 5.55 5.72 2.93
N THR A 269 5.47 5.30 4.19
CA THR A 269 6.05 4.02 4.64
C THR A 269 5.02 2.99 5.08
N LEU A 270 3.73 3.33 5.09
CA LEU A 270 2.64 2.42 5.43
C LEU A 270 1.67 2.32 4.24
N GLY A 271 1.41 1.10 3.80
CA GLY A 271 0.45 0.79 2.75
C GLY A 271 -0.60 -0.19 3.25
N ILE A 272 -1.86 0.03 2.87
CA ILE A 272 -2.98 -0.87 3.15
C ILE A 272 -3.59 -1.30 1.82
N GLY A 273 -3.48 -2.59 1.54
CA GLY A 273 -4.01 -3.23 0.36
C GLY A 273 -5.25 -4.04 0.70
N VAL A 274 -6.42 -3.62 0.23
CA VAL A 274 -7.69 -4.30 0.52
C VAL A 274 -8.05 -5.25 -0.63
N ASP A 275 -8.34 -6.51 -0.34
CA ASP A 275 -8.69 -7.47 -1.38
C ASP A 275 -10.19 -7.43 -1.76
N GLU A 276 -10.53 -8.10 -2.87
CA GLU A 276 -11.92 -8.30 -3.28
C GLU A 276 -12.76 -8.92 -2.15
N ASN A 277 -14.01 -8.48 -2.03
CA ASN A 277 -14.94 -8.91 -0.99
C ASN A 277 -14.41 -8.74 0.47
N ALA A 278 -13.51 -7.78 0.69
CA ALA A 278 -13.03 -7.34 1.99
C ALA A 278 -13.10 -5.81 2.12
N ALA A 279 -13.09 -5.34 3.36
CA ALA A 279 -13.03 -3.92 3.69
C ALA A 279 -12.20 -3.66 4.95
N VAL A 280 -11.76 -2.41 5.12
CA VAL A 280 -11.30 -1.89 6.41
C VAL A 280 -12.21 -0.75 6.87
N ALA A 281 -12.67 -0.83 8.12
CA ALA A 281 -13.38 0.25 8.78
C ALA A 281 -12.37 1.08 9.60
N VAL A 282 -11.95 2.23 9.09
CA VAL A 282 -10.97 3.11 9.73
C VAL A 282 -11.68 4.12 10.62
N SER A 283 -11.47 3.99 11.92
CA SER A 283 -12.02 4.90 12.95
C SER A 283 -10.92 5.77 13.56
N ARG A 284 -11.33 6.93 14.09
CA ARG A 284 -10.47 7.86 14.84
C ARG A 284 -11.01 8.02 16.25
N ASP A 285 -10.11 7.95 17.22
CA ASP A 285 -10.39 8.26 18.63
C ASP A 285 -9.27 9.19 19.13
N GLY A 286 -9.55 10.49 19.13
CA GLY A 286 -8.53 11.52 19.30
C GLY A 286 -7.43 11.42 18.24
N THR A 287 -6.20 11.16 18.68
CA THR A 287 -5.04 10.99 17.79
C THR A 287 -4.85 9.55 17.29
N LYS A 288 -5.59 8.59 17.87
CA LYS A 288 -5.47 7.17 17.52
C LYS A 288 -6.26 6.90 16.25
N ARG A 289 -5.58 6.34 15.26
CA ARG A 289 -6.19 5.81 14.04
C ARG A 289 -6.06 4.30 14.09
N ARG A 290 -7.18 3.59 13.98
CA ARG A 290 -7.19 2.13 13.86
C ARG A 290 -8.17 1.69 12.80
N PHE A 291 -7.94 0.53 12.23
CA PHE A 291 -8.94 -0.13 11.40
C PHE A 291 -9.30 -1.52 11.92
N GLU A 292 -10.52 -1.92 11.63
CA GLU A 292 -11.01 -3.30 11.74
C GLU A 292 -11.20 -3.88 10.32
N VAL A 293 -10.81 -5.14 10.10
CA VAL A 293 -11.06 -5.84 8.83
C VAL A 293 -12.46 -6.44 8.82
N LEU A 294 -13.18 -6.25 7.72
CA LEU A 294 -14.52 -6.79 7.46
C LEU A 294 -14.53 -7.60 6.17
N GLY A 295 -15.54 -8.44 6.01
CA GLY A 295 -15.79 -9.22 4.80
C GLY A 295 -15.16 -10.61 4.80
N ALA A 296 -15.13 -11.23 3.62
CA ALA A 296 -14.83 -12.65 3.47
C ALA A 296 -13.37 -12.95 3.06
N SER A 297 -12.67 -11.99 2.44
CA SER A 297 -11.23 -12.08 2.14
C SER A 297 -10.42 -11.35 3.23
N GLY A 298 -9.26 -10.80 2.89
CA GLY A 298 -8.39 -10.10 3.84
C GLY A 298 -7.69 -8.86 3.28
N VAL A 299 -6.76 -8.38 4.07
CA VAL A 299 -6.05 -7.11 3.88
C VAL A 299 -4.57 -7.35 4.05
N ILE A 300 -3.77 -6.71 3.20
CA ILE A 300 -2.33 -6.69 3.29
C ILE A 300 -1.88 -5.35 3.87
N VAL A 301 -1.06 -5.39 4.90
CA VAL A 301 -0.35 -4.23 5.42
C VAL A 301 1.11 -4.33 5.01
N LEU A 302 1.60 -3.28 4.34
CA LEU A 302 2.99 -3.10 3.94
C LEU A 302 3.62 -2.01 4.80
N ASP A 303 4.74 -2.32 5.43
CA ASP A 303 5.55 -1.36 6.18
C ASP A 303 6.99 -1.34 5.64
N THR A 304 7.39 -0.19 5.09
CA THR A 304 8.72 0.05 4.54
C THR A 304 9.58 0.99 5.42
N SER A 305 9.17 1.28 6.66
CA SER A 305 9.88 2.21 7.56
C SER A 305 11.30 1.78 7.92
N ARG A 306 11.55 0.47 7.90
CA ARG A 306 12.86 -0.15 8.16
C ARG A 306 13.52 -0.71 6.90
N ALA A 307 12.90 -0.49 5.75
CA ALA A 307 13.36 -1.04 4.49
C ALA A 307 14.44 -0.15 3.88
N THR A 308 15.33 -0.76 3.10
CA THR A 308 16.37 -0.06 2.35
C THR A 308 16.25 -0.39 0.87
N SER A 309 16.75 0.50 0.03
CA SER A 309 16.89 0.30 -1.41
C SER A 309 18.31 0.63 -1.85
N ASN A 310 18.73 0.03 -2.95
CA ASN A 310 19.96 0.36 -3.64
C ASN A 310 19.65 1.32 -4.79
N ALA A 311 20.05 2.58 -4.61
CA ALA A 311 19.87 3.64 -5.61
C ALA A 311 20.71 3.44 -6.89
N SER A 312 21.68 2.53 -6.90
CA SER A 312 22.49 2.22 -8.09
C SER A 312 21.76 1.34 -9.11
N LEU A 313 20.62 0.75 -8.76
CA LEU A 313 19.82 -0.08 -9.65
C LEU A 313 18.76 0.79 -10.34
N SER A 314 18.59 0.59 -11.65
CA SER A 314 17.56 1.29 -12.44
C SER A 314 16.15 0.79 -12.16
N ALA A 315 16.02 -0.51 -11.91
CA ALA A 315 14.76 -1.15 -11.53
C ALA A 315 14.47 -0.98 -10.04
N PHE A 316 13.18 -1.07 -9.67
CA PHE A 316 12.78 -1.01 -8.28
C PHE A 316 13.44 -2.12 -7.47
N ASN A 317 13.84 -1.82 -6.23
CA ASN A 317 14.33 -2.83 -5.31
C ASN A 317 14.08 -2.39 -3.87
N VAL A 318 13.81 -3.36 -3.01
CA VAL A 318 13.62 -3.12 -1.58
C VAL A 318 14.10 -4.33 -0.79
N ARG A 319 14.74 -4.09 0.34
CA ARG A 319 15.09 -5.11 1.34
C ARG A 319 14.53 -4.75 2.69
N GLY A 320 14.02 -5.73 3.41
CA GLY A 320 13.56 -5.54 4.79
C GLY A 320 12.18 -4.89 4.92
N ALA A 321 11.37 -4.87 3.87
CA ALA A 321 9.96 -4.49 4.00
C ALA A 321 9.24 -5.50 4.91
N ARG A 322 8.17 -5.06 5.58
CA ARG A 322 7.36 -5.91 6.45
C ARG A 322 5.97 -6.07 5.87
N LEU A 323 5.51 -7.31 5.88
CA LEU A 323 4.23 -7.71 5.31
C LEU A 323 3.40 -8.40 6.38
N SER A 324 2.18 -7.92 6.57
CA SER A 324 1.18 -8.57 7.43
C SER A 324 -0.10 -8.83 6.66
N TYR A 325 -0.74 -9.96 6.93
CA TYR A 325 -2.03 -10.37 6.39
C TYR A 325 -3.05 -10.41 7.52
N LEU A 326 -4.15 -9.68 7.35
CA LEU A 326 -5.23 -9.57 8.31
C LEU A 326 -6.54 -10.06 7.67
N GLU A 327 -7.34 -10.79 8.44
CA GLU A 327 -8.67 -11.27 8.06
C GLU A 327 -9.75 -10.66 8.95
N ARG A 328 -11.02 -10.91 8.61
CA ARG A 328 -12.21 -10.46 9.35
C ARG A 328 -12.03 -10.45 10.88
N GLY A 329 -12.35 -9.31 11.47
CA GLY A 329 -12.31 -9.01 12.91
C GLY A 329 -10.92 -8.64 13.44
N ASP A 330 -9.86 -8.75 12.65
CA ASP A 330 -8.55 -8.25 13.05
C ASP A 330 -8.53 -6.73 13.07
N HIS A 331 -7.69 -6.20 13.95
CA HIS A 331 -7.47 -4.77 14.08
C HIS A 331 -6.02 -4.41 13.78
N PHE A 332 -5.82 -3.18 13.29
CA PHE A 332 -4.50 -2.59 13.11
C PHE A 332 -4.51 -1.14 13.53
N ASP A 333 -3.56 -0.75 14.36
CA ASP A 333 -3.35 0.64 14.76
C ASP A 333 -2.35 1.31 13.81
N LEU A 334 -2.77 2.35 13.10
CA LEU A 334 -1.99 2.99 12.03
C LEU A 334 -0.85 3.85 12.59
N ASN A 335 -0.89 4.21 13.89
CA ASN A 335 0.12 5.03 14.54
C ASN A 335 1.26 4.15 15.09
N THR A 336 0.90 3.15 15.88
CA THR A 336 1.82 2.21 16.54
C THR A 336 2.23 1.03 15.65
N ARG A 337 1.48 0.81 14.55
CA ARG A 337 1.65 -0.31 13.61
C ARG A 337 1.47 -1.69 14.27
N VAL A 338 0.67 -1.72 15.32
CA VAL A 338 0.34 -2.95 16.05
C VAL A 338 -0.87 -3.61 15.42
N MET A 339 -0.70 -4.87 15.02
CA MET A 339 -1.78 -5.77 14.63
C MET A 339 -2.31 -6.52 15.85
N THR A 340 -3.63 -6.55 16.01
CA THR A 340 -4.35 -7.31 17.05
C THR A 340 -5.30 -8.31 16.37
N PRO A 341 -5.08 -9.63 16.53
CA PRO A 341 -5.98 -10.63 15.97
C PRO A 341 -7.36 -10.57 16.60
N SER A 342 -8.38 -11.01 15.87
CA SER A 342 -9.73 -11.15 16.40
C SER A 342 -9.80 -12.13 17.58
N ALA A 343 -10.73 -11.91 18.52
CA ALA A 343 -10.95 -12.82 19.64
C ALA A 343 -11.22 -14.27 19.18
N PHE A 344 -11.89 -14.43 18.04
CA PHE A 344 -12.13 -15.72 17.40
C PHE A 344 -10.81 -16.44 17.06
N LYS A 345 -9.81 -15.73 16.53
CA LYS A 345 -8.50 -16.31 16.20
C LYS A 345 -7.58 -16.47 17.41
N LEU A 346 -7.74 -15.65 18.44
CA LEU A 346 -7.01 -15.83 19.70
C LEU A 346 -7.37 -17.13 20.43
N GLY A 347 -8.55 -17.69 20.19
CA GLY A 347 -8.91 -19.04 20.65
C GLY A 347 -8.27 -20.17 19.86
N GLY A 348 -7.48 -19.88 18.81
CA GLY A 348 -6.85 -20.85 17.93
C GLY A 348 -5.38 -21.17 18.28
N THR A 349 -4.65 -21.67 17.30
CA THR A 349 -3.21 -21.96 17.39
C THR A 349 -2.42 -20.69 17.14
N ILE A 350 -1.45 -20.41 18.01
CA ILE A 350 -0.45 -19.37 17.80
C ILE A 350 0.79 -20.02 17.18
N LEU A 351 1.16 -19.56 15.99
CA LEU A 351 2.34 -19.97 15.25
C LEU A 351 3.45 -18.93 15.49
N ASP A 352 4.26 -19.15 16.52
CA ASP A 352 5.41 -18.30 16.85
C ASP A 352 6.73 -19.05 16.56
N PRO A 353 7.44 -18.75 15.46
CA PRO A 353 8.70 -19.41 15.09
C PRO A 353 9.88 -19.19 16.06
N ALA A 354 9.72 -18.36 17.09
CA ALA A 354 10.69 -18.18 18.17
C ALA A 354 10.30 -18.95 19.44
N HIS A 355 9.07 -19.45 19.54
CA HIS A 355 8.59 -20.16 20.72
C HIS A 355 8.99 -21.65 20.67
N PRO A 356 9.42 -22.27 21.80
CA PRO A 356 9.82 -23.68 21.83
C PRO A 356 8.72 -24.66 21.38
N ASN A 357 7.45 -24.31 21.59
CA ASN A 357 6.30 -25.11 21.18
C ASN A 357 5.81 -24.80 19.75
N TYR A 358 6.62 -24.12 18.92
CA TYR A 358 6.30 -23.92 17.53
C TYR A 358 6.15 -25.26 16.80
N LYS A 359 4.92 -25.59 16.42
CA LYS A 359 4.59 -26.85 15.76
C LYS A 359 3.77 -26.57 14.49
N PRO A 360 4.45 -26.21 13.39
CA PRO A 360 3.78 -26.01 12.11
C PRO A 360 3.20 -27.32 11.55
N GLU A 361 2.21 -27.20 10.65
CA GLU A 361 1.63 -28.32 9.92
C GLU A 361 2.59 -28.88 8.84
N PHE A 362 3.32 -27.99 8.16
CA PHE A 362 4.21 -28.37 7.06
C PHE A 362 5.68 -28.40 7.47
N ASP A 363 6.51 -29.18 6.76
CA ASP A 363 7.95 -29.25 6.99
C ASP A 363 8.82 -29.25 5.73
N GLU A 364 8.22 -29.11 4.54
CA GLU A 364 8.92 -29.15 3.26
C GLU A 364 9.20 -27.74 2.68
N PRO A 365 10.36 -27.53 2.05
CA PRO A 365 10.64 -26.29 1.31
C PRO A 365 9.62 -26.03 0.20
N ARG A 366 9.19 -24.77 0.08
CA ARG A 366 8.35 -24.30 -1.03
C ARG A 366 9.11 -23.35 -1.93
N TRP A 367 8.66 -23.27 -3.18
CA TRP A 367 9.08 -22.29 -4.17
C TRP A 367 7.91 -21.97 -5.08
N TYR A 368 7.78 -20.71 -5.48
CA TYR A 368 6.64 -20.23 -6.27
C TYR A 368 7.11 -19.59 -7.58
N ALA A 369 6.56 -20.07 -8.70
CA ALA A 369 6.91 -19.55 -10.02
C ALA A 369 6.39 -18.12 -10.27
N ASP A 370 5.31 -17.73 -9.58
CA ASP A 370 4.68 -16.42 -9.73
C ASP A 370 4.14 -15.89 -8.40
N ALA A 371 4.86 -14.93 -7.80
CA ALA A 371 4.47 -14.21 -6.60
C ALA A 371 3.24 -13.31 -6.82
N LEU A 372 2.97 -12.92 -8.07
CA LEU A 372 1.89 -12.01 -8.46
C LEU A 372 0.62 -12.76 -8.89
N SER A 373 0.63 -14.09 -8.81
CA SER A 373 -0.51 -14.93 -9.13
C SER A 373 -1.71 -14.60 -8.23
N LYS A 374 -2.92 -14.89 -8.74
CA LYS A 374 -4.17 -14.68 -8.01
C LYS A 374 -4.13 -15.42 -6.68
N ASN A 375 -4.19 -14.68 -5.58
CA ASN A 375 -4.10 -15.17 -4.20
C ASN A 375 -2.77 -15.86 -3.84
N GLY A 376 -1.75 -15.82 -4.70
CA GLY A 376 -0.46 -16.47 -4.42
C GLY A 376 0.23 -15.93 -3.18
N LEU A 377 0.11 -14.62 -2.91
CA LEU A 377 0.70 -14.00 -1.72
C LEU A 377 0.17 -14.59 -0.41
N VAL A 378 -1.14 -14.78 -0.29
CA VAL A 378 -1.72 -15.31 0.96
C VAL A 378 -1.31 -16.75 1.16
N GLU A 379 -1.23 -17.55 0.08
CA GLU A 379 -0.72 -18.92 0.13
C GLU A 379 0.74 -18.94 0.60
N ILE A 380 1.60 -18.10 0.01
CA ILE A 380 3.01 -17.95 0.39
C ILE A 380 3.13 -17.61 1.88
N MET A 381 2.37 -16.62 2.36
CA MET A 381 2.46 -16.16 3.74
C MET A 381 1.94 -17.19 4.75
N CYS A 382 0.78 -17.80 4.46
CA CYS A 382 0.16 -18.78 5.34
C CYS A 382 0.98 -20.08 5.38
N ASN A 383 1.46 -20.55 4.22
CA ASN A 383 2.37 -21.69 4.21
C ASN A 383 3.66 -21.34 4.96
N LEU A 384 4.31 -20.20 4.68
CA LEU A 384 5.55 -19.85 5.36
C LEU A 384 5.36 -19.89 6.88
N ILE A 385 4.35 -19.23 7.45
CA ILE A 385 4.18 -19.18 8.91
C ILE A 385 3.83 -20.54 9.53
N ASP A 386 3.19 -21.42 8.78
CA ASP A 386 2.79 -22.77 9.21
C ASP A 386 3.67 -23.88 8.63
N ASN A 387 4.95 -23.58 8.38
CA ASN A 387 5.92 -24.53 7.82
C ASN A 387 7.24 -24.51 8.60
N THR A 388 8.09 -25.53 8.57
CA THR A 388 9.40 -25.49 9.28
C THR A 388 10.45 -24.56 8.64
N PRO A 389 10.57 -24.41 7.30
CA PRO A 389 11.51 -23.50 6.68
C PRO A 389 11.30 -22.04 7.12
N ARG A 390 12.39 -21.30 7.21
CA ARG A 390 12.36 -19.88 7.63
C ARG A 390 12.25 -18.90 6.48
N GLN A 391 12.31 -19.38 5.25
CA GLN A 391 12.31 -18.59 4.03
C GLN A 391 11.60 -19.33 2.91
N VAL A 392 10.94 -18.55 2.05
CA VAL A 392 10.45 -18.99 0.75
C VAL A 392 10.80 -17.95 -0.31
N VAL A 393 11.10 -18.44 -1.51
CA VAL A 393 11.41 -17.62 -2.68
C VAL A 393 10.28 -17.76 -3.69
N ALA A 394 9.88 -16.65 -4.28
CA ALA A 394 8.93 -16.59 -5.37
C ALA A 394 9.46 -15.69 -6.49
N MET A 395 9.11 -16.00 -7.74
CA MET A 395 9.52 -15.20 -8.89
C MET A 395 8.37 -14.33 -9.40
N ALA A 396 8.67 -13.28 -10.15
CA ALA A 396 7.71 -12.65 -11.07
C ALA A 396 8.45 -12.40 -12.39
N LEU A 397 8.03 -13.12 -13.43
CA LEU A 397 8.70 -13.13 -14.72
C LEU A 397 7.83 -12.42 -15.76
N PRO A 398 8.43 -11.66 -16.69
CA PRO A 398 7.68 -11.04 -17.77
C PRO A 398 7.08 -12.10 -18.70
N PRO A 399 5.83 -11.92 -19.17
CA PRO A 399 5.24 -12.78 -20.16
C PRO A 399 5.99 -12.64 -21.49
N PRO A 400 5.89 -13.65 -22.39
CA PRO A 400 6.69 -13.71 -23.61
C PRO A 400 6.52 -12.53 -24.57
N HIS A 401 5.54 -11.65 -24.40
CA HIS A 401 5.26 -10.53 -25.30
C HIS A 401 5.58 -9.14 -24.73
N GLN A 402 5.93 -9.00 -23.43
CA GLN A 402 6.15 -7.69 -22.79
C GLN A 402 7.46 -7.02 -23.28
N THR A 403 7.59 -5.71 -23.09
CA THR A 403 8.86 -4.98 -23.19
C THR A 403 9.73 -5.25 -21.94
N ASN A 404 11.07 -5.18 -22.03
CA ASN A 404 11.99 -5.57 -20.94
C ASN A 404 11.83 -7.03 -20.46
N ARG A 405 11.84 -7.99 -21.40
CA ARG A 405 11.67 -9.43 -21.10
C ARG A 405 12.82 -10.06 -20.31
N ASP A 406 13.96 -9.37 -20.25
CA ASP A 406 15.15 -9.79 -19.55
C ASP A 406 15.18 -9.32 -18.09
N LEU A 407 14.15 -8.61 -17.62
CA LEU A 407 14.05 -8.11 -16.26
C LEU A 407 12.84 -8.71 -15.53
N GLY A 408 13.10 -9.62 -14.60
CA GLY A 408 12.13 -10.16 -13.66
C GLY A 408 12.42 -9.70 -12.24
N PHE A 409 11.68 -10.23 -11.27
CA PHE A 409 11.91 -9.98 -9.85
C PHE A 409 11.91 -11.27 -9.05
N GLU A 410 12.82 -11.37 -8.09
CA GLU A 410 12.79 -12.35 -7.02
C GLU A 410 12.17 -11.71 -5.79
N PHE A 411 11.22 -12.41 -5.18
CA PHE A 411 10.57 -12.08 -3.93
C PHE A 411 11.03 -13.09 -2.88
N THR A 412 11.76 -12.62 -1.87
CA THR A 412 12.21 -13.44 -0.75
C THR A 412 11.38 -13.08 0.48
N PHE A 413 10.62 -14.05 0.98
CA PHE A 413 9.80 -13.93 2.20
C PHE A 413 10.47 -14.68 3.34
N ARG A 414 10.62 -14.05 4.51
CA ARG A 414 11.33 -14.65 5.64
C ARG A 414 10.62 -14.43 6.97
N LYS A 415 10.70 -15.44 7.82
CA LYS A 415 10.39 -15.30 9.25
C LYS A 415 11.54 -14.56 9.93
N ALA A 416 11.18 -13.61 10.77
CA ALA A 416 12.11 -12.88 11.61
C ALA A 416 11.60 -12.85 13.05
N PRO A 417 12.43 -12.43 14.03
CA PRO A 417 11.91 -12.15 15.37
C PRO A 417 10.69 -11.23 15.31
N GLY A 418 9.62 -11.61 16.01
CA GLY A 418 8.34 -10.89 16.01
C GLY A 418 7.36 -11.29 14.91
N THR A 419 7.76 -12.16 13.97
CA THR A 419 6.83 -12.82 13.04
C THR A 419 5.89 -13.73 13.83
N LEU A 420 4.59 -13.60 13.63
CA LEU A 420 3.56 -14.40 14.33
C LEU A 420 2.45 -14.81 13.36
N GLY A 421 1.92 -16.01 13.54
CA GLY A 421 0.70 -16.47 12.91
C GLY A 421 -0.38 -16.77 13.95
N TYR A 422 -1.64 -16.51 13.59
CA TYR A 422 -2.80 -16.97 14.35
C TYR A 422 -3.69 -17.74 13.40
N LEU A 423 -3.92 -19.01 13.73
CA LEU A 423 -4.68 -19.95 12.93
C LEU A 423 -5.87 -20.45 13.73
N ARG A 424 -7.06 -20.31 13.17
CA ARG A 424 -8.25 -20.99 13.67
C ARG A 424 -8.92 -21.74 12.53
N ILE A 425 -9.20 -23.03 12.75
CA ILE A 425 -10.01 -23.83 11.82
C ILE A 425 -11.45 -23.82 12.34
N ASP A 426 -12.40 -23.43 11.49
CA ASP A 426 -13.83 -23.48 11.78
C ASP A 426 -14.56 -24.04 10.57
N LYS A 427 -15.40 -25.07 10.80
CA LYS A 427 -16.17 -25.77 9.75
C LYS A 427 -15.34 -26.15 8.51
N GLY A 428 -14.10 -26.60 8.73
CA GLY A 428 -13.17 -27.01 7.66
C GLY A 428 -12.50 -25.86 6.90
N ARG A 429 -12.75 -24.60 7.29
CA ARG A 429 -12.05 -23.42 6.75
C ARG A 429 -10.97 -22.96 7.72
N ALA A 430 -9.76 -22.78 7.20
CA ALA A 430 -8.69 -22.13 7.93
C ALA A 430 -8.86 -20.59 7.85
N HIS A 431 -8.69 -19.94 8.99
CA HIS A 431 -8.68 -18.50 9.16
C HIS A 431 -7.31 -18.07 9.66
N TYR A 432 -6.63 -17.24 8.86
CA TYR A 432 -5.27 -16.83 9.15
C TYR A 432 -5.17 -15.35 9.47
N SER A 433 -4.16 -15.06 10.28
CA SER A 433 -3.63 -13.73 10.56
C SER A 433 -2.12 -13.89 10.62
N VAL A 434 -1.37 -13.22 9.75
CA VAL A 434 0.09 -13.35 9.68
C VAL A 434 0.72 -11.99 9.87
N LYS A 435 1.66 -11.87 10.80
CA LYS A 435 2.28 -10.62 11.21
C LYS A 435 3.77 -10.60 10.87
N ASP A 436 4.24 -9.48 10.33
CA ASP A 436 5.65 -9.11 10.22
C ASP A 436 6.56 -10.09 9.46
N ILE A 437 6.07 -10.70 8.37
CA ILE A 437 6.94 -11.39 7.40
C ILE A 437 7.89 -10.37 6.77
N VAL A 438 9.19 -10.68 6.71
CA VAL A 438 10.16 -9.86 5.99
C VAL A 438 10.04 -10.14 4.50
N LEU A 439 9.97 -9.08 3.70
CA LEU A 439 9.95 -9.14 2.25
C LEU A 439 11.16 -8.39 1.67
N ASP A 440 11.92 -9.08 0.82
CA ASP A 440 12.86 -8.48 -0.11
C ASP A 440 12.32 -8.64 -1.53
N VAL A 441 12.42 -7.59 -2.35
CA VAL A 441 12.09 -7.61 -3.78
C VAL A 441 13.31 -7.13 -4.55
N LEU A 442 13.91 -8.01 -5.33
CA LEU A 442 15.15 -7.74 -6.03
C LEU A 442 14.99 -7.98 -7.53
N PRO A 443 15.48 -7.07 -8.39
CA PRO A 443 15.49 -7.32 -9.82
C PRO A 443 16.42 -8.48 -10.14
N VAL A 444 16.00 -9.33 -11.06
CA VAL A 444 16.79 -10.45 -11.58
C VAL A 444 16.83 -10.42 -13.09
N LYS A 445 17.96 -10.87 -13.65
CA LYS A 445 18.09 -11.03 -15.10
C LYS A 445 17.46 -12.34 -15.53
N VAL A 446 16.54 -12.28 -16.48
CA VAL A 446 15.90 -13.44 -17.11
C VAL A 446 16.59 -13.71 -18.43
N THR A 447 17.14 -14.92 -18.60
CA THR A 447 17.75 -15.34 -19.86
C THR A 447 16.66 -15.85 -20.80
N ALA A 448 16.60 -15.31 -22.02
CA ALA A 448 15.68 -15.76 -23.06
C ALA A 448 16.35 -16.79 -23.99
N PRO A 449 15.62 -17.79 -24.50
CA PRO A 449 14.22 -18.10 -24.18
C PRO A 449 14.11 -18.75 -22.80
N LEU A 450 13.03 -18.44 -22.06
CA LEU A 450 12.78 -19.04 -20.74
C LEU A 450 12.55 -20.56 -20.83
N TYR A 451 12.00 -21.03 -21.95
CA TYR A 451 11.79 -22.43 -22.30
C TYR A 451 11.90 -22.61 -23.82
N GLY A 452 12.32 -23.79 -24.26
CA GLY A 452 12.41 -24.18 -25.67
C GLY A 452 11.70 -25.51 -25.94
N ALA A 453 11.31 -25.75 -27.20
CA ALA A 453 10.81 -27.07 -27.60
C ALA A 453 11.95 -28.10 -27.53
N LEU A 454 11.64 -29.29 -27.02
CA LEU A 454 12.56 -30.43 -26.95
C LEU A 454 12.70 -31.14 -28.30
#